data_AF-A0A1I5VJ49-F1
#
_entry.id   AF-A0A1I5VJ49-F1
#
_cell.length_a   1.000
_cell.length_b   1.000
_cell.length_c   1.000
_cell.angle_alpha   90.00
_cell.angle_beta   90.00
_cell.angle_gamma   90.00
#
_symmetry.space_group_name_H-M   'P 1'
#
loop_
_entity.id
_entity.type
_entity.pdbx_description
1 polymer ?
#
loop_
_entity_poly.entity_id
_entity_poly.type
_entity_poly.pdbx_seq_one_letter_code
_entity_poly.pdbx_strand_id
1 'polypeptide(L)'
;MLKNYGKIAISIIFISMFLLILGVRYVLGQDLVIMNVLAFAAFSVVIGVLAGSLLLYKLHKTFYIFAIGLFIGFFEMYRSFITGPEEFGDLAGILSLFIFTAFGFVIGLFVEAIYYLLRKNEQKD
;
A
#
# COMPACT_ATOMS: atom_id res chain seq x y z
N MET A 1 -14.88 -9.87 -17.67
CA MET A 1 -14.39 -8.56 -17.18
C MET A 1 -13.46 -8.65 -15.95
N LEU A 2 -13.42 -9.76 -15.19
CA LEU A 2 -12.47 -10.02 -14.08
C LEU A 2 -10.97 -10.17 -14.47
N LYS A 3 -10.66 -10.26 -15.77
CA LYS A 3 -9.38 -10.80 -16.27
C LYS A 3 -8.15 -9.91 -15.97
N ASN A 4 -8.35 -8.62 -15.66
CA ASN A 4 -7.25 -7.69 -15.37
C ASN A 4 -7.11 -7.34 -13.87
N TYR A 5 -8.19 -7.32 -13.08
CA TYR A 5 -8.11 -6.91 -11.66
C TYR A 5 -7.31 -7.91 -10.81
N GLY A 6 -7.51 -9.21 -11.03
CA GLY A 6 -6.72 -10.25 -10.37
C GLY A 6 -5.24 -10.16 -10.71
N LYS A 7 -4.90 -9.78 -11.96
CA LYS A 7 -3.51 -9.55 -12.36
C LYS A 7 -2.89 -8.37 -11.62
N ILE A 8 -3.61 -7.24 -11.52
CA ILE A 8 -3.14 -6.06 -10.80
C ILE A 8 -2.92 -6.38 -9.32
N ALA A 9 -3.88 -7.07 -8.68
CA ALA A 9 -3.75 -7.50 -7.29
C ALA A 9 -2.50 -8.37 -7.09
N ILE A 10 -2.33 -9.40 -7.91
CA ILE A 10 -1.16 -10.28 -7.88
C ILE A 10 0.14 -9.50 -8.11
N SER A 11 0.18 -8.59 -9.09
CA SER A 11 1.33 -7.72 -9.32
C SER A 11 1.67 -6.89 -8.10
N ILE A 12 0.68 -6.30 -7.42
CA ILE A 12 0.91 -5.52 -6.19
C ILE A 12 1.46 -6.40 -5.08
N ILE A 13 1.00 -7.65 -4.92
CA ILE A 13 1.56 -8.60 -3.94
C ILE A 13 3.06 -8.83 -4.24
N PHE A 14 3.40 -9.22 -5.47
CA PHE A 14 4.78 -9.52 -5.83
C PHE A 14 5.69 -8.29 -5.75
N ILE A 15 5.24 -7.13 -6.21
CA ILE A 15 6.01 -5.88 -6.14
C ILE A 15 6.22 -5.47 -4.68
N SER A 16 5.18 -5.52 -3.84
CA SER A 16 5.29 -5.14 -2.43
C SER A 16 6.22 -6.07 -1.67
N MET A 17 6.13 -7.38 -1.94
CA MET A 17 7.01 -8.38 -1.34
C MET A 17 8.46 -8.16 -1.75
N PHE A 18 8.68 -7.95 -3.05
CA PHE A 18 10.00 -7.66 -3.59
C PHE A 18 10.60 -6.38 -2.97
N LEU A 19 9.83 -5.30 -2.88
CA LEU A 19 10.28 -4.05 -2.28
C LEU A 19 10.54 -4.17 -0.78
N LEU A 20 9.77 -4.96 -0.03
CA LEU A 20 10.05 -5.19 1.39
C LEU A 20 11.35 -5.99 1.59
N ILE A 21 11.55 -7.06 0.82
CA ILE A 21 12.79 -7.84 0.85
C ILE A 21 13.97 -6.95 0.46
N LEU A 22 13.84 -6.13 -0.59
CA LEU A 22 14.91 -5.25 -1.04
C LEU A 22 15.27 -4.23 0.05
N GLY A 23 14.29 -3.57 0.66
CA GLY A 23 14.52 -2.60 1.74
C GLY A 23 15.18 -3.24 2.97
N VAL A 24 14.64 -4.36 3.47
CA VAL A 24 15.10 -4.92 4.74
C VAL A 24 16.38 -5.73 4.59
N ARG A 25 16.53 -6.54 3.54
CA ARG A 25 17.73 -7.35 3.35
C ARG A 25 18.90 -6.55 2.80
N TYR A 26 18.65 -5.74 1.77
CA TYR A 26 19.74 -5.14 1.00
C TYR A 26 20.06 -3.71 1.43
N VAL A 27 19.08 -2.94 1.90
CA VAL A 27 19.34 -1.56 2.37
C VAL A 27 19.70 -1.54 3.86
N LEU A 28 18.89 -2.20 4.69
CA LEU A 28 19.14 -2.29 6.14
C LEU A 28 20.22 -3.30 6.53
N GLY A 29 20.56 -4.24 5.64
CA GLY A 29 21.54 -5.29 5.93
C GLY A 29 21.08 -6.31 6.99
N GLN A 30 19.79 -6.31 7.36
CA GLN A 30 19.26 -7.23 8.35
C GLN A 30 19.10 -8.65 7.80
N ASP A 31 19.22 -9.63 8.69
CA ASP A 31 18.94 -11.02 8.35
C ASP A 31 17.44 -11.29 8.19
N LEU A 32 17.11 -11.99 7.12
CA LEU A 32 15.74 -12.44 6.85
C LEU A 32 15.44 -13.66 7.72
N VAL A 33 15.05 -13.41 8.96
CA VAL A 33 14.46 -14.45 9.81
C VAL A 33 13.10 -14.84 9.24
N ILE A 34 12.73 -16.13 9.35
CA ILE A 34 11.46 -16.68 8.84
C ILE A 34 10.24 -15.84 9.26
N MET A 35 10.24 -15.32 10.49
CA MET A 35 9.16 -14.47 11.00
C MET A 35 8.99 -13.17 10.19
N ASN A 36 10.09 -12.54 9.77
CA ASN A 36 10.06 -11.31 8.96
C ASN A 36 9.52 -11.59 7.56
N VAL A 37 9.94 -12.71 6.96
CA VAL A 37 9.45 -13.13 5.63
C VAL A 37 7.94 -13.39 5.67
N LEU A 38 7.44 -14.05 6.73
CA LEU A 38 6.01 -14.24 6.92
C LEU A 38 5.26 -12.92 7.10
N ALA A 39 5.81 -11.97 7.85
CA ALA A 39 5.21 -10.64 8.02
C ALA A 39 5.14 -9.88 6.69
N PHE A 40 6.20 -9.92 5.87
CA PHE A 40 6.21 -9.28 4.55
C PHE A 40 5.22 -9.93 3.59
N ALA A 41 5.11 -11.26 3.62
CA ALA A 41 4.14 -11.98 2.82
C ALA A 41 2.71 -11.61 3.23
N ALA A 42 2.42 -11.59 4.53
CA ALA A 42 1.12 -11.20 5.06
C ALA A 42 0.75 -9.77 4.66
N PHE A 43 1.66 -8.81 4.86
CA PHE A 43 1.45 -7.43 4.44
C PHE A 43 1.17 -7.33 2.93
N SER A 44 2.02 -7.94 2.12
CA SER A 44 1.92 -7.88 0.66
C SER A 44 0.59 -8.46 0.16
N VAL A 45 0.16 -9.58 0.73
CA VAL A 45 -1.14 -10.19 0.44
C VAL A 45 -2.29 -9.26 0.82
N VAL A 46 -2.26 -8.68 2.02
CA VAL A 46 -3.31 -7.74 2.48
C VAL A 46 -3.44 -6.56 1.53
N ILE A 47 -2.32 -5.90 1.18
CA ILE A 47 -2.32 -4.75 0.28
C ILE A 47 -2.80 -5.13 -1.13
N GLY A 48 -2.37 -6.28 -1.65
CA GLY A 48 -2.84 -6.79 -2.94
C GLY A 48 -4.34 -7.13 -2.95
N VAL A 49 -4.85 -7.75 -1.89
CA VAL A 49 -6.28 -8.05 -1.74
C VAL A 49 -7.11 -6.77 -1.63
N LEU A 50 -6.64 -5.78 -0.87
CA LEU A 50 -7.29 -4.47 -0.78
C LEU A 50 -7.35 -3.80 -2.16
N ALA A 51 -6.23 -3.72 -2.87
CA ALA A 51 -6.18 -3.16 -4.22
C ALA A 51 -7.14 -3.88 -5.19
N GLY A 52 -7.12 -5.21 -5.19
CA GLY A 52 -8.01 -6.03 -6.01
C GLY A 52 -9.49 -5.82 -5.68
N SER A 53 -9.82 -5.71 -4.40
CA SER A 53 -11.17 -5.46 -3.92
C SER A 53 -11.67 -4.08 -4.37
N LEU A 54 -10.86 -3.03 -4.23
CA LEU A 54 -11.22 -1.68 -4.70
C LEU A 54 -11.57 -1.66 -6.18
N LEU A 55 -10.78 -2.33 -7.01
CA LEU A 55 -11.05 -2.44 -8.45
C LEU A 55 -12.28 -3.29 -8.76
N LEU A 56 -12.49 -4.39 -8.02
CA LEU A 56 -13.66 -5.26 -8.18
C LEU A 56 -14.97 -4.52 -7.86
N TYR A 57 -14.98 -3.68 -6.84
CA TYR A 57 -16.11 -2.82 -6.47
C TYR A 57 -16.18 -1.51 -7.28
N LYS A 58 -15.33 -1.34 -8.31
CA LYS A 58 -15.27 -0.15 -9.17
C LYS A 58 -14.93 1.16 -8.42
N LEU A 59 -14.29 1.07 -7.25
CA LEU A 59 -13.81 2.20 -6.45
C LEU A 59 -12.48 2.73 -7.00
N HIS A 60 -12.50 3.22 -8.24
CA HIS A 60 -11.29 3.55 -8.98
C HIS A 60 -10.52 4.73 -8.37
N LYS A 61 -11.21 5.75 -7.81
CA LYS A 61 -10.51 6.90 -7.21
C LYS A 61 -9.84 6.47 -5.92
N THR A 62 -10.53 5.67 -5.10
CA THR A 62 -9.92 5.05 -3.91
C THR A 62 -8.69 4.25 -4.28
N PHE A 63 -8.76 3.42 -5.34
CA PHE A 63 -7.60 2.64 -5.80
C PHE A 63 -6.39 3.53 -6.15
N TYR A 64 -6.58 4.61 -6.89
CA TYR A 64 -5.46 5.49 -7.26
C TYR A 64 -4.87 6.20 -6.04
N ILE A 65 -5.70 6.72 -5.13
CA ILE A 65 -5.23 7.39 -3.91
C ILE A 65 -4.50 6.39 -2.99
N PHE A 66 -5.04 5.17 -2.88
CA PHE A 66 -4.40 4.07 -2.15
C PHE A 66 -3.04 3.70 -2.75
N ALA A 67 -2.96 3.55 -4.07
CA ALA A 67 -1.71 3.23 -4.77
C ALA A 67 -0.66 4.33 -4.60
N ILE A 68 -1.05 5.60 -4.62
CA ILE A 68 -0.18 6.74 -4.33
C ILE A 68 0.31 6.68 -2.87
N GLY A 69 -0.59 6.43 -1.91
CA GLY A 69 -0.23 6.28 -0.50
C GLY A 69 0.75 5.12 -0.27
N LEU A 70 0.55 3.98 -0.92
CA LEU A 70 1.45 2.84 -0.90
C LEU A 70 2.84 3.20 -1.48
N PHE A 71 2.86 3.90 -2.62
CA PHE A 71 4.09 4.35 -3.25
C PHE A 71 4.87 5.32 -2.35
N ILE A 72 4.20 6.32 -1.78
CA ILE A 72 4.80 7.26 -0.80
C ILE A 72 5.31 6.50 0.43
N GLY A 73 4.53 5.53 0.92
CA GLY A 73 4.93 4.71 2.06
C GLY A 73 6.22 3.93 1.81
N PHE A 74 6.36 3.33 0.62
CA PHE A 74 7.63 2.70 0.24
C PHE A 74 8.75 3.73 0.12
N PHE A 75 8.50 4.87 -0.54
CA PHE A 75 9.50 5.92 -0.70
C PHE A 75 10.04 6.41 0.65
N GLU A 76 9.17 6.74 1.60
CA GLU A 76 9.56 7.18 2.94
C GLU A 76 10.24 6.07 3.75
N MET A 77 9.83 4.80 3.57
CA MET A 77 10.53 3.66 4.17
C MET A 77 11.99 3.61 3.72
N TYR A 78 12.23 3.64 2.41
CA TYR A 78 13.60 3.62 1.86
C TYR A 78 14.40 4.85 2.27
N ARG A 79 13.80 6.04 2.22
CA ARG A 79 14.43 7.28 2.68
C ARG A 79 14.86 7.19 4.14
N SER A 80 14.01 6.65 5.01
CA SER A 80 14.29 6.48 6.44
C SER A 80 15.41 5.47 6.67
N PHE A 81 15.48 4.39 5.91
CA PHE A 81 16.57 3.41 6.01
C PHE A 81 17.93 4.00 5.60
N ILE A 82 17.95 4.96 4.67
CA ILE A 82 19.20 5.55 4.15
C ILE A 82 19.66 6.76 4.95
N THR A 83 18.72 7.61 5.36
CA THR A 83 19.02 8.94 5.96
C THR A 83 18.59 9.06 7.42
N GLY A 84 17.91 8.05 7.96
CA GLY A 84 17.42 8.05 9.33
C GLY A 84 18.56 7.91 10.34
N PRO A 85 18.32 8.31 11.61
CA PRO A 85 19.24 8.05 12.70
C PRO A 85 19.44 6.54 12.88
N GLU A 86 20.66 6.07 13.16
CA GLU A 86 21.03 4.64 13.15
C GLU A 86 20.08 3.72 13.94
N GLU A 87 19.48 4.18 15.04
CA GLU A 87 18.56 3.36 15.84
C GLU A 87 17.07 3.59 15.53
N PHE A 88 16.70 4.72 14.92
CA PHE A 88 15.30 5.10 14.69
C PHE A 88 14.85 4.95 13.24
N GLY A 89 15.80 4.91 12.29
CA GLY A 89 15.53 4.85 10.86
C GLY A 89 14.73 3.62 10.44
N ASP A 90 15.02 2.47 11.05
CA ASP A 90 14.40 1.18 10.76
C ASP A 90 12.92 1.17 11.14
N LEU A 91 12.63 1.48 12.40
CA LEU A 91 11.26 1.49 12.92
C LEU A 91 10.44 2.58 12.26
N ALA A 92 11.00 3.78 12.11
CA ALA A 92 10.33 4.89 11.42
C ALA A 92 10.04 4.56 9.96
N GLY A 93 10.97 3.90 9.26
CA GLY A 93 10.80 3.50 7.88
C GLY A 93 9.65 2.50 7.72
N ILE A 94 9.64 1.43 8.51
CA ILE A 94 8.56 0.42 8.47
C ILE A 94 7.22 1.06 8.85
N LEU A 95 7.17 1.88 9.92
CA LEU A 95 5.95 2.57 10.33
C LEU A 95 5.44 3.53 9.24
N SER A 96 6.31 4.23 8.54
CA SER A 96 5.92 5.14 7.47
C SER A 96 5.15 4.40 6.36
N LEU A 97 5.60 3.20 5.98
CA LEU A 97 4.90 2.37 5.00
C LEU A 97 3.46 2.06 5.46
N PHE A 98 3.28 1.63 6.70
CA PHE A 98 1.94 1.36 7.25
C PHE A 98 1.08 2.62 7.30
N ILE A 99 1.63 3.73 7.80
CA ILE A 99 0.93 5.01 7.97
C ILE A 99 0.45 5.52 6.61
N PHE A 100 1.35 5.74 5.64
CA PHE A 100 0.98 6.31 4.35
C PHE A 100 0.04 5.41 3.56
N THR A 101 0.20 4.08 3.65
CA THR A 101 -0.71 3.13 3.01
C THR A 101 -2.11 3.18 3.63
N ALA A 102 -2.20 3.21 4.96
CA ALA A 102 -3.47 3.30 5.68
C ALA A 102 -4.19 4.64 5.41
N PHE A 103 -3.46 5.75 5.45
CA PHE A 103 -4.00 7.07 5.10
C PHE A 103 -4.46 7.12 3.64
N GLY A 104 -3.67 6.59 2.70
CA GLY A 104 -4.07 6.51 1.30
C GLY A 104 -5.38 5.71 1.11
N PHE A 105 -5.54 4.61 1.83
CA PHE A 105 -6.77 3.82 1.82
C PHE A 105 -7.96 4.62 2.37
N VAL A 106 -7.82 5.17 3.57
CA VAL A 106 -8.90 5.87 4.28
C VAL A 106 -9.31 7.14 3.54
N ILE A 107 -8.34 7.99 3.15
CA ILE A 107 -8.61 9.20 2.35
C ILE A 107 -9.27 8.82 1.03
N GLY A 108 -8.78 7.76 0.37
CA GLY A 108 -9.36 7.29 -0.87
C GLY A 108 -10.84 6.89 -0.71
N LEU A 109 -11.21 6.25 0.39
CA LEU A 109 -12.60 5.89 0.69
C LEU A 109 -13.46 7.13 0.95
N PHE A 110 -12.95 8.11 1.71
CA PHE A 110 -13.65 9.39 1.91
C PHE A 110 -13.91 10.12 0.60
N VAL A 111 -12.91 10.22 -0.29
CA VAL A 111 -13.05 10.87 -1.59
C VAL A 111 -14.11 10.18 -2.44
N GLU A 112 -14.10 8.85 -2.50
CA GLU A 112 -15.09 8.10 -3.29
C GLU A 112 -16.49 8.19 -2.69
N ALA A 113 -16.61 8.18 -1.36
CA ALA A 113 -17.89 8.34 -0.66
C ALA A 113 -18.49 9.74 -0.91
N ILE A 114 -17.70 10.81 -0.80
CA ILE A 114 -18.15 12.17 -1.09
C ILE A 114 -18.60 12.28 -2.55
N TYR A 115 -17.80 11.76 -3.49
CA TYR A 115 -18.15 11.77 -4.91
C TYR A 115 -19.47 11.04 -5.18
N TYR A 116 -19.69 9.89 -4.55
CA TYR A 116 -20.93 9.13 -4.69
C TYR A 116 -22.16 9.90 -4.17
N LEU A 117 -22.02 10.57 -3.03
CA LEU A 117 -23.11 11.38 -2.45
C LEU A 117 -23.47 12.58 -3.32
N LEU A 118 -22.48 13.31 -3.85
CA LEU A 118 -22.74 14.46 -4.73
C LEU A 118 -23.48 14.05 -6.00
N ARG A 119 -23.01 12.99 -6.66
CA ARG A 119 -23.64 12.50 -7.90
C ARG A 119 -25.05 11.93 -7.69
N LYS A 120 -25.33 11.37 -6.51
CA LYS A 120 -26.67 10.89 -6.16
C LYS A 120 -27.68 12.04 -6.04
N ASN A 121 -27.24 13.22 -5.63
CA ASN A 121 -28.10 14.39 -5.51
C ASN A 121 -28.41 15.00 -6.88
N GLU A 122 -27.44 15.01 -7.81
CA GLU A 122 -27.63 15.51 -9.19
C GLU A 122 -28.59 14.66 -10.04
N GLN A 123 -28.86 13.40 -9.67
CA GLN A 123 -29.83 12.54 -10.38
C GLN A 123 -31.25 12.63 -9.83
N LYS A 124 -31.47 13.40 -8.75
CA LYS A 124 -32.77 13.57 -8.11
C LYS A 124 -33.49 14.88 -8.44
N ASP A 125 -32.79 15.81 -9.09
CA ASP A 125 -33.33 17.07 -9.64
C ASP A 125 -33.60 16.93 -11.14
#